data_AF-A0A803VBV3-F1
#
_entry.id   AF-A0A803VBV3-F1
#
_cell.length_a   1.000
_cell.length_b   1.000
_cell.length_c   1.000
_cell.angle_alpha   90.00
_cell.angle_beta   90.00
_cell.angle_gamma   90.00
#
_symmetry.space_group_name_H-M   'P 1'
#
loop_
_entity.id
_entity.type
_entity.pdbx_description
1 polymer ?
#
loop_
_entity_poly.entity_id
_entity_poly.type
_entity_poly.pdbx_seq_one_letter_code
_entity_poly.pdbx_strand_id
1 'polypeptide(L)' 'MGNEISYPLKPFLVESCKEAFWDRCLSIIDLMSPKMLQVNADPHYFTQVFADLKKESGSEEKGRLLIGLDR' A
#
# COMPACT_ATOMS: atom_id res chain seq x y z
N MET A 1 9.52 7.17 -6.48
CA MET A 1 8.63 7.73 -5.43
C MET A 1 9.39 8.39 -4.28
N GLY A 2 10.60 7.97 -3.91
CA GLY A 2 11.48 8.77 -3.03
C GLY A 2 12.37 9.69 -3.85
N ASN A 3 12.57 10.94 -3.40
CA ASN A 3 13.50 11.88 -4.04
C ASN A 3 14.93 11.74 -3.48
N GLU A 4 15.08 11.12 -2.30
CA GLU A 4 16.36 10.91 -1.64
C GLU A 4 17.02 9.60 -2.08
N ILE A 5 18.35 9.55 -2.03
CA ILE A 5 19.14 8.36 -2.41
C ILE A 5 19.03 7.21 -1.41
N SER A 6 18.67 7.48 -0.15
CA SER A 6 18.53 6.45 0.88
C SER A 6 17.59 6.89 2.00
N TYR A 7 16.95 5.92 2.65
CA TYR A 7 16.11 6.12 3.82
C TYR A 7 16.61 5.24 4.98
N PRO A 8 16.69 5.75 6.22
CA PRO A 8 17.15 4.97 7.36
C PRO A 8 16.15 3.87 7.71
N LEU A 9 16.63 2.70 8.17
CA LEU A 9 15.77 1.57 8.57
C LEU A 9 14.96 1.84 9.84
N LYS A 10 15.55 2.57 10.80
CA LYS A 10 15.02 2.73 12.17
C LYS A 10 13.54 3.14 12.25
N PRO A 11 13.00 4.04 11.40
CA PRO A 11 11.58 4.40 11.43
C PRO A 11 10.63 3.28 10.98
N PHE A 12 11.10 2.30 10.22
CA PHE A 12 10.28 1.26 9.60
C PHE A 12 10.37 -0.09 10.33
N LEU A 13 11.41 -0.30 11.12
CA LEU A 13 11.62 -1.53 11.88
C LEU A 13 10.91 -1.45 13.23
N VAL A 14 9.69 -1.97 13.27
CA VAL A 14 8.89 -2.14 14.50
C VAL A 14 9.03 -3.54 15.11
N GLU A 15 9.61 -4.47 14.35
CA GLU A 15 9.77 -5.88 14.72
C GLU A 15 11.08 -6.11 15.46
N SER A 16 11.08 -7.07 16.39
CA SER A 16 12.28 -7.49 17.11
C SER A 16 13.25 -8.28 16.23
N CYS A 17 12.74 -9.00 15.22
CA CYS A 17 13.55 -9.79 14.29
C CYS A 17 13.87 -8.99 13.01
N LYS A 18 15.13 -8.61 12.84
CA LYS A 18 15.60 -7.88 11.64
C LYS A 18 15.60 -8.73 10.37
N GLU A 19 15.86 -10.04 10.49
CA GLU A 19 15.94 -10.94 9.33
C GLU A 19 14.57 -11.07 8.67
N ALA A 20 13.52 -11.24 9.46
CA ALA A 20 12.15 -11.30 8.96
C ALA A 20 11.72 -10.05 8.17
N PHE A 21 12.20 -8.86 8.56
CA PHE A 21 11.97 -7.63 7.80
C PHE A 21 12.60 -7.69 6.42
N TRP A 22 13.87 -8.12 6.33
CA TRP A 22 14.58 -8.21 5.05
C TRP A 22 14.05 -9.32 4.15
N ASP A 23 13.70 -10.47 4.71
CA ASP A 23 13.06 -11.56 3.96
C ASP A 23 11.74 -11.11 3.34
N ARG A 24 10.94 -10.34 4.09
CA ARG A 24 9.71 -9.74 3.58
C ARG A 24 9.98 -8.71 2.48
N CYS A 25 11.01 -7.87 2.63
CA CYS A 25 11.41 -6.93 1.58
C CYS A 25 11.72 -7.67 0.27
N LEU A 26 12.53 -8.74 0.32
CA LEU A 26 12.88 -9.52 -0.86
C LEU A 26 11.65 -10.19 -1.48
N SER A 27 10.77 -10.77 -0.65
CA SER A 27 9.52 -11.39 -1.11
C SER A 27 8.58 -10.40 -1.80
N ILE A 28 8.43 -9.19 -1.24
CA ILE A 28 7.60 -8.13 -1.85
C ILE A 28 8.20 -7.67 -3.17
N ILE A 29 9.52 -7.48 -3.24
CA ILE A 29 10.19 -7.05 -4.49
C ILE A 29 10.00 -8.10 -5.59
N ASP A 30 10.20 -9.38 -5.28
CA ASP A 30 10.03 -10.48 -6.25
C ASP A 30 8.60 -10.52 -6.82
N LEU A 31 7.59 -10.41 -5.95
CA LEU A 31 6.18 -10.45 -6.36
C LEU A 31 5.69 -9.16 -7.04
N MET A 32 6.11 -7.99 -6.54
CA MET A 32 5.49 -6.71 -6.89
C MET A 32 6.30 -5.87 -7.88
N SER A 33 7.57 -6.20 -8.14
CA SER A 33 8.41 -5.42 -9.05
C SER A 33 7.79 -5.17 -10.43
N PRO A 34 7.06 -6.12 -11.08
CA PRO A 34 6.42 -5.83 -12.36
C PRO A 34 5.29 -4.80 -12.23
N LYS A 35 4.46 -4.90 -11.20
CA LYS A 35 3.35 -3.96 -10.93
C LYS A 35 3.86 -2.59 -10.51
N MET A 36 4.97 -2.54 -9.77
CA MET A 36 5.63 -1.29 -9.38
C MET A 36 6.17 -0.55 -10.61
N LEU A 37 6.71 -1.25 -11.61
CA LEU A 37 7.08 -0.61 -12.87
C LEU A 37 5.86 -0.22 -13.69
N GLN A 38 4.88 -1.12 -13.81
CA GLN A 38 3.65 -0.92 -14.60
C GLN A 38 2.87 0.32 -14.14
N VAL A 39 2.75 0.58 -12.83
CA VAL A 39 2.04 1.77 -12.32
C VAL A 39 2.72 3.08 -12.68
N ASN A 40 4.02 3.06 -12.97
CA ASN A 40 4.75 4.24 -13.46
C ASN A 40 4.73 4.34 -15.00
N ALA A 41 4.61 3.21 -15.70
CA ALA A 41 4.66 3.16 -17.17
C ALA A 41 3.29 3.29 -17.84
N ASP A 42 2.21 2.85 -17.19
CA ASP A 42 0.85 2.82 -17.73
C ASP A 42 -0.11 3.74 -16.93
N PRO A 43 -0.49 4.90 -17.49
CA PRO A 43 -1.43 5.83 -16.86
C PRO A 43 -2.83 5.24 -16.61
N HIS A 44 -3.28 4.29 -17.43
CA HIS A 44 -4.60 3.66 -17.25
C HIS A 44 -4.57 2.73 -16.03
N TYR A 45 -3.51 1.94 -15.90
CA TYR A 45 -3.30 1.11 -14.71
C TYR A 45 -3.20 1.96 -13.43
N PHE A 46 -2.50 3.10 -13.47
CA PHE A 46 -2.49 4.05 -12.34
C PHE A 46 -3.91 4.55 -11.99
N THR A 47 -4.68 4.96 -13.01
CA THR A 47 -6.04 5.48 -12.82
C THR A 47 -6.98 4.42 -12.23
N GLN A 48 -6.83 3.16 -12.66
CA GLN A 48 -7.58 2.03 -12.12
C GLN A 48 -7.27 1.83 -10.64
N VAL A 49 -5.99 1.69 -10.28
CA VAL A 49 -5.56 1.52 -8.87
C VAL A 49 -6.04 2.68 -8.00
N PHE A 50 -6.02 3.91 -8.52
CA PHE A 50 -6.52 5.09 -7.83
C PHE A 50 -8.05 5.07 -7.62
N ALA A 51 -8.80 4.63 -8.62
CA ALA A 51 -10.25 4.48 -8.51
C ALA A 51 -10.66 3.39 -7.52
N ASP A 52 -9.95 2.25 -7.54
CA ASP A 52 -10.15 1.16 -6.60
C ASP A 52 -9.92 1.62 -5.16
N LEU A 53 -8.84 2.38 -4.90
CA LEU A 53 -8.57 2.94 -3.57
C LEU A 53 -9.68 3.88 -3.08
N LYS A 54 -10.25 4.72 -3.95
CA LYS A 54 -11.39 5.59 -3.59
C LYS A 54 -12.65 4.81 -3.24
N LYS A 55 -12.84 3.64 -3.86
CA LYS A 55 -13.99 2.79 -3.59
C LYS A 55 -13.96 2.22 -2.17
N GLU A 56 -12.77 1.94 -1.65
CA GLU A 56 -12.61 1.43 -0.28
C GLU A 56 -13.15 2.40 0.79
N SER A 57 -12.98 3.72 0.61
CA SER A 57 -13.57 4.72 1.54
C SER A 57 -15.10 4.79 1.50
N GLY A 58 -15.71 4.52 0.35
CA GLY A 58 -17.18 4.51 0.22
C GLY A 58 -17.85 3.36 0.98
N SER A 59 -17.11 2.27 1.23
CA SER A 59 -17.60 1.13 2.02
C SER A 59 -17.63 1.44 3.52
N GLU A 60 -16.68 2.23 4.04
CA GLU A 60 -16.67 2.66 5.45
C GLU A 60 -17.82 3.62 5.78
N GLU A 61 -18.17 4.53 4.86
CA GLU A 61 -19.28 5.47 5.06
C GLU A 61 -20.63 4.72 5.14
N LYS A 62 -20.80 3.69 4.30
CA LYS A 62 -21.98 2.82 4.33
C LYS A 62 -22.07 2.02 5.63
N GLY A 63 -20.94 1.56 6.18
CA GLY A 63 -20.86 0.90 7.49
C GLY A 63 -21.21 1.84 8.65
N ARG A 64 -20.74 3.10 8.63
CA ARG A 64 -21.07 4.11 9.64
C ARG A 64 -22.53 4.53 9.62
N LEU A 65 -23.15 4.65 8.44
CA LEU A 65 -24.58 4.95 8.31
C LEU A 65 -25.46 3.81 8.86
N LEU A 66 -25.06 2.54 8.67
CA LEU A 66 -25.79 1.39 9.21
C LEU A 66 -25.70 1.31 10.74
N ILE A 67 -24.55 1.64 11.34
CA ILE A 67 -24.39 1.67 12.81
C ILE A 67 -25.16 2.86 13.44
N GLY A 68 -25.35 3.95 12.70
CA GLY A 68 -26.09 5.12 13.17
C GLY A 68 -27.62 5.01 13.12
N LEU A 69 -28.17 3.97 12.48
CA LEU A 69 -29.61 3.72 12.36
C LEU A 69 -30.15 2.74 13.41
N ASP A 70 -29.28 2.16 14.23
CA ASP A 70 -29.60 1.25 15.35
C ASP A 70 -29.62 1.96 16.73
N ARG A 71 -29.83 3.28 16.76
CA ARG A 71 -30.05 4.08 17.98
C ARG A 71 -31.32 4.93 17.92
#